data_AF-A0A2V6DS77-F1
#
_entry.id   AF-A0A2V6DS77-F1
#
_cell.length_a   1.000
_cell.length_b   1.000
_cell.length_c   1.000
_cell.angle_alpha   90.00
_cell.angle_beta   90.00
_cell.angle_gamma   90.00
#
_symmetry.space_group_name_H-M   'P 1'
#
loop_
_entity.id
_entity.type
_entity.pdbx_description
1 polymer ?
#
loop_
_entity_poly.entity_id
_entity_poly.type
_entity_poly.pdbx_seq_one_letter_code
_entity_poly.pdbx_strand_id
1 'polypeptide(L)'
;MLVSTYTALGDQEGAQRAAKITLERCEKNLTRDANNGAAMGHGANALAELGQRERAKEWMERALLVDPDNVTMRYNFGCALANHLNDKDAALEMLGPAFEKMGAGFINHAKVDPDFDCIRDDPRFKEMLTAAERRLISAG
;
A
#
# COMPACT_ATOMS: atom_id res chain seq x y z
N MET A 1 8.90 -3.22 6.06
CA MET A 1 9.83 -2.07 6.13
C MET A 1 10.03 -1.70 7.60
N LEU A 2 11.11 -0.99 7.97
CA LEU A 2 11.26 -0.51 9.35
C LEU A 2 10.07 0.38 9.79
N VAL A 3 9.53 1.18 8.86
CA VAL A 3 8.29 1.96 9.08
C VAL A 3 7.17 1.07 9.58
N SER A 4 6.77 0.04 8.81
CA SER A 4 5.68 -0.88 9.20
C SER A 4 5.96 -1.63 10.50
N THR A 5 7.22 -1.94 10.82
CA THR A 5 7.59 -2.57 12.09
C THR A 5 7.39 -1.62 13.27
N TYR A 6 7.82 -0.36 13.15
CA TYR A 6 7.60 0.64 14.21
C TYR A 6 6.13 1.00 14.37
N THR A 7 5.37 1.10 13.26
CA THR A 7 3.92 1.30 13.28
C THR A 7 3.22 0.16 14.04
N ALA A 8 3.57 -1.10 13.76
CA ALA A 8 3.02 -2.26 14.46
C ALA A 8 3.37 -2.31 15.95
N LEU A 9 4.49 -1.71 16.36
CA LEU A 9 4.91 -1.57 17.76
C LEU A 9 4.30 -0.35 18.46
N GLY A 10 3.55 0.50 17.75
CA GLY A 10 3.05 1.78 18.26
C GLY A 10 4.14 2.85 18.46
N ASP A 11 5.36 2.63 17.97
CA ASP A 11 6.46 3.60 18.02
C ASP A 11 6.33 4.59 16.87
N GLN A 12 5.45 5.56 17.03
CA GLN A 12 5.19 6.57 16.00
C GLN A 12 6.43 7.42 15.71
N GLU A 13 7.27 7.74 16.70
CA GLU A 13 8.51 8.48 16.45
C GLU A 13 9.52 7.66 15.64
N GLY A 14 9.65 6.37 15.95
CA GLY A 14 10.47 5.43 15.19
C GLY A 14 10.00 5.32 13.74
N ALA A 15 8.69 5.22 13.52
CA ALA A 15 8.08 5.18 12.19
C ALA A 15 8.40 6.46 11.40
N GLN A 16 8.21 7.64 12.00
CA GLN A 16 8.52 8.92 11.39
C GLN A 16 10.01 9.08 11.06
N ARG A 17 10.91 8.67 11.95
CA ARG A 17 12.37 8.68 11.68
C ARG A 17 12.73 7.76 10.54
N ALA A 18 12.20 6.53 10.55
CA ALA A 18 12.44 5.56 9.49
C ALA A 18 11.88 6.04 8.14
N ALA A 19 10.73 6.70 8.13
CA ALA A 19 10.11 7.26 6.94
C ALA A 19 10.98 8.38 6.34
N LYS A 20 11.49 9.31 7.16
CA LYS A 20 12.41 10.37 6.69
C LYS A 20 13.66 9.78 6.02
N ILE A 21 14.32 8.82 6.67
CA ILE A 21 15.51 8.16 6.12
C ILE A 21 15.18 7.42 4.81
N THR A 22 14.01 6.77 4.75
CA THR A 22 13.55 6.06 3.56
C THR A 22 13.33 7.04 2.40
N LEU A 23 12.65 8.16 2.66
CA LEU A 23 12.38 9.19 1.67
C LEU A 23 13.68 9.79 1.11
N GLU A 24 14.61 10.18 1.97
CA GLU A 24 15.91 10.72 1.54
C GLU A 24 16.69 9.75 0.63
N ARG A 25 16.66 8.45 0.98
CA ARG A 25 17.31 7.42 0.17
C ARG A 25 16.59 7.21 -1.16
N CYS A 26 15.26 7.21 -1.17
CA CYS A 26 14.47 7.08 -2.38
C CYS A 26 14.71 8.27 -3.32
N GLU A 27 14.66 9.50 -2.81
CA GLU A 27 14.96 10.72 -3.57
C GLU A 27 16.37 10.65 -4.19
N LYS A 28 17.38 10.22 -3.43
CA LYS A 28 18.74 10.02 -3.96
C LYS A 28 18.83 8.93 -5.03
N ASN A 29 18.01 7.88 -4.97
CA ASN A 29 17.97 6.88 -6.03
C ASN A 29 17.30 7.43 -7.30
N LEU A 30 16.21 8.18 -7.12
CA LEU A 30 15.45 8.76 -8.23
C LEU A 30 16.22 9.86 -8.98
N THR A 31 17.21 10.52 -8.36
CA THR A 31 18.12 11.42 -9.10
C THR A 31 19.07 10.68 -10.05
N ARG A 32 19.34 9.39 -9.80
CA ARG A 32 20.20 8.55 -10.64
C ARG A 32 19.41 7.76 -11.67
N ASP A 33 18.22 7.31 -11.28
CA ASP A 33 17.29 6.58 -12.13
C ASP A 33 15.87 7.05 -11.84
N ALA A 34 15.39 7.97 -12.68
CA ALA A 34 14.07 8.58 -12.54
C ALA A 34 12.91 7.60 -12.79
N ASN A 35 13.17 6.39 -13.31
CA ASN A 35 12.16 5.38 -13.59
C ASN A 35 12.22 4.19 -12.62
N ASN A 36 12.93 4.32 -11.50
CA ASN A 36 13.00 3.29 -10.48
C ASN A 36 11.66 3.18 -9.71
N GLY A 37 10.73 2.37 -10.24
CA GLY A 37 9.40 2.17 -9.67
C GLY A 37 9.41 1.66 -8.22
N ALA A 38 10.39 0.83 -7.86
CA ALA A 38 10.54 0.35 -6.49
C ALA A 38 10.93 1.49 -5.52
N ALA A 39 11.86 2.37 -5.93
CA ALA A 39 12.22 3.54 -5.14
C ALA A 39 11.04 4.51 -5.00
N MET A 40 10.25 4.72 -6.05
CA MET A 40 9.01 5.50 -5.97
C MET A 40 8.01 4.86 -5.00
N GLY A 41 7.78 3.55 -5.07
CA GLY A 41 6.83 2.87 -4.19
C GLY A 41 7.23 2.91 -2.72
N HIS A 42 8.50 2.67 -2.40
CA HIS A 42 8.99 2.83 -1.02
C HIS A 42 8.92 4.28 -0.53
N GLY A 43 9.22 5.24 -1.41
CA GLY A 43 9.13 6.66 -1.10
C GLY A 43 7.69 7.13 -0.90
N ALA A 44 6.74 6.62 -1.69
CA ALA A 44 5.32 6.91 -1.54
C ALA A 44 4.77 6.48 -0.19
N ASN A 45 5.13 5.28 0.28
CA ASN A 45 4.75 4.81 1.61
C ASN A 45 5.39 5.65 2.72
N ALA A 46 6.64 6.07 2.55
CA ALA A 46 7.30 6.99 3.49
C ALA A 46 6.62 8.37 3.51
N LEU A 47 6.21 8.90 2.35
CA LEU A 47 5.46 10.16 2.25
C LEU A 47 4.09 10.05 2.92
N ALA A 48 3.41 8.90 2.77
CA ALA A 48 2.13 8.64 3.42
C ALA A 48 2.28 8.64 4.95
N GLU A 49 3.26 7.93 5.50
CA GLU A 49 3.59 7.95 6.94
C GLU A 49 3.90 9.38 7.42
N LEU A 50 4.64 10.17 6.62
CA LEU A 50 4.95 11.57 6.94
C LEU A 50 3.76 12.54 6.76
N GLY A 51 2.57 12.04 6.42
CA GLY A 51 1.37 12.85 6.19
C GLY A 51 1.39 13.69 4.92
N GLN A 52 2.34 13.47 4.01
CA GLN A 52 2.49 14.20 2.76
C GLN A 52 1.60 13.60 1.67
N ARG A 53 0.28 13.69 1.86
CA ARG A 53 -0.76 13.00 1.09
C ARG A 53 -0.61 13.19 -0.42
N GLU A 54 -0.49 14.42 -0.89
CA GLU A 54 -0.50 14.75 -2.31
C GLU A 54 0.74 14.17 -3.01
N ARG A 55 1.91 14.34 -2.38
CA ARG A 55 3.17 13.76 -2.88
C ARG A 55 3.14 12.23 -2.87
N ALA A 56 2.56 11.63 -1.82
CA ALA A 56 2.43 10.19 -1.74
C ALA A 56 1.62 9.66 -2.92
N LYS A 57 0.45 10.24 -3.20
CA LYS A 57 -0.41 9.84 -4.32
C LYS A 57 0.27 10.03 -5.69
N GLU A 58 0.96 11.15 -5.90
CA GLU A 58 1.72 11.38 -7.13
C GLU A 58 2.76 10.26 -7.35
N TRP A 59 3.49 9.88 -6.30
CA TRP A 59 4.51 8.84 -6.41
C TRP A 59 3.90 7.45 -6.57
N MET A 60 2.74 7.18 -5.97
CA MET A 60 1.99 5.94 -6.19
C MET A 60 1.59 5.80 -7.65
N GLU A 61 1.02 6.85 -8.24
CA GLU A 61 0.62 6.88 -9.65
C GLU A 61 1.83 6.64 -10.56
N ARG A 62 2.92 7.38 -10.34
CA ARG A 62 4.15 7.23 -11.13
C ARG A 62 4.77 5.84 -11.01
N ALA A 63 4.76 5.25 -9.81
CA ALA A 63 5.27 3.89 -9.60
C ALA A 63 4.44 2.86 -10.37
N LEU A 64 3.11 3.01 -10.40
CA LEU A 64 2.20 2.16 -11.18
C LEU A 64 2.27 2.42 -12.68
N LEU A 65 2.70 3.59 -13.14
CA LEU A 65 3.01 3.81 -14.55
C LEU A 65 4.24 3.01 -15.01
N VAL A 66 5.22 2.84 -14.13
CA VAL A 66 6.42 2.02 -14.41
C VAL A 66 6.08 0.53 -14.41
N ASP A 67 5.29 0.07 -13.45
CA ASP A 67 4.89 -1.33 -13.33
C ASP A 67 3.38 -1.46 -12.99
N PRO A 68 2.50 -1.41 -14.01
CA PRO A 68 1.04 -1.39 -13.81
C PRO A 68 0.47 -2.68 -13.19
N ASP A 69 1.16 -3.79 -13.39
CA ASP A 69 0.75 -5.14 -12.99
C ASP A 69 1.27 -5.54 -11.60
N ASN A 70 1.98 -4.65 -10.92
CA ASN A 70 2.52 -4.92 -9.60
C ASN A 70 1.44 -4.95 -8.50
N VAL A 71 0.82 -6.11 -8.33
CA VAL A 71 -0.24 -6.34 -7.34
C VAL A 71 0.23 -6.11 -5.91
N THR A 72 1.48 -6.44 -5.60
CA THR A 72 2.08 -6.23 -4.27
C THR A 72 2.24 -4.76 -3.96
N MET A 73 2.67 -3.96 -4.93
CA MET A 73 2.78 -2.50 -4.79
C MET A 73 1.41 -1.86 -4.61
N ARG A 74 0.40 -2.27 -5.39
CA ARG A 74 -1.00 -1.81 -5.20
C ARG A 74 -1.52 -2.12 -3.79
N TYR A 75 -1.26 -3.32 -3.26
CA TYR A 75 -1.61 -3.69 -1.89
C TYR A 75 -1.00 -2.74 -0.86
N ASN A 76 0.32 -2.54 -0.96
CA ASN A 76 1.05 -1.69 -0.03
C ASN A 76 0.58 -0.24 -0.08
N PHE A 77 0.19 0.26 -1.26
CA PHE A 77 -0.43 1.57 -1.40
C PHE A 77 -1.81 1.61 -0.77
N GLY A 78 -2.62 0.56 -0.92
CA GLY A 78 -3.88 0.39 -0.20
C GLY A 78 -3.68 0.49 1.32
N CYS A 79 -2.68 -0.22 1.87
CA CYS A 79 -2.32 -0.14 3.29
C CYS A 79 -1.94 1.29 3.70
N ALA A 80 -1.05 1.94 2.95
CA ALA A 80 -0.59 3.28 3.27
C ALA A 80 -1.71 4.34 3.18
N LEU A 81 -2.61 4.21 2.21
CA LEU A 81 -3.77 5.09 2.05
C LEU A 81 -4.78 4.90 3.18
N ALA A 82 -5.07 3.66 3.55
CA ALA A 82 -6.01 3.32 4.62
C ALA A 82 -5.48 3.72 6.01
N ASN A 83 -4.24 3.33 6.34
CA ASN A 83 -3.70 3.46 7.69
C ASN A 83 -3.05 4.83 7.96
N HIS A 84 -2.21 5.32 7.05
CA HIS A 84 -1.45 6.57 7.31
C HIS A 84 -2.19 7.81 6.86
N LEU A 85 -2.98 7.71 5.78
CA LEU A 85 -3.69 8.84 5.19
C LEU A 85 -5.18 8.85 5.49
N ASN A 86 -5.74 7.79 6.07
CA ASN A 86 -7.19 7.63 6.31
C ASN A 86 -8.04 7.95 5.05
N ASP A 87 -7.50 7.63 3.87
CA ASP A 87 -8.13 7.84 2.56
C ASP A 87 -8.74 6.53 2.09
N LYS A 88 -9.93 6.25 2.61
CA LYS A 88 -10.63 4.97 2.41
C LYS A 88 -10.96 4.72 0.95
N ASP A 89 -11.40 5.74 0.22
CA ASP A 89 -11.79 5.60 -1.18
C ASP A 89 -10.57 5.27 -2.05
N ALA A 90 -9.48 6.02 -1.91
CA ALA A 90 -8.26 5.73 -2.65
C ALA A 90 -7.65 4.36 -2.29
N ALA A 91 -7.76 3.95 -1.01
CA ALA A 91 -7.32 2.62 -0.61
C ALA A 91 -8.11 1.52 -1.34
N LEU A 92 -9.43 1.64 -1.40
CA LEU A 92 -10.30 0.69 -2.09
C LEU A 92 -10.03 0.64 -3.60
N GLU A 93 -9.78 1.80 -4.22
CA GLU A 93 -9.37 1.89 -5.64
C GLU A 93 -8.06 1.15 -5.92
N MET A 94 -7.09 1.19 -4.99
CA MET A 94 -5.85 0.44 -5.12
C MET A 94 -6.03 -1.07 -4.90
N LEU A 95 -6.89 -1.47 -3.95
CA LEU A 95 -7.07 -2.86 -3.55
C LEU A 95 -7.88 -3.69 -4.56
N GLY A 96 -8.88 -3.10 -5.23
CA GLY A 96 -9.74 -3.82 -6.18
C GLY A 96 -8.96 -4.61 -7.24
N PRO A 97 -8.14 -3.94 -8.09
CA PRO A 97 -7.34 -4.62 -9.11
C PRO A 97 -6.33 -5.62 -8.53
N ALA A 98 -5.87 -5.40 -7.30
CA ALA A 98 -4.94 -6.31 -6.63
C ALA A 98 -5.64 -7.61 -6.22
N PHE A 99 -6.84 -7.53 -5.64
CA PHE A 99 -7.60 -8.69 -5.16
C PHE A 99 -8.09 -9.60 -6.30
N GLU A 100 -8.30 -9.05 -7.50
CA GLU A 100 -8.59 -9.82 -8.70
C GLU A 100 -7.48 -10.80 -9.09
N LYS A 101 -6.22 -10.46 -8.76
CA LYS A 101 -5.03 -11.22 -9.19
C LYS A 101 -4.33 -11.97 -8.06
N MET A 102 -4.56 -11.58 -6.79
CA MET A 102 -3.85 -12.14 -5.64
C MET A 102 -4.17 -13.61 -5.33
N GLY A 103 -3.18 -14.32 -4.79
CA GLY A 103 -3.38 -15.69 -4.29
C GLY A 103 -4.11 -15.73 -2.94
N ALA A 104 -4.58 -16.92 -2.56
CA ALA A 104 -5.33 -17.15 -1.33
C ALA A 104 -4.60 -16.69 -0.05
N GLY A 105 -3.28 -16.79 0.00
CA GLY A 105 -2.49 -16.31 1.14
C GLY A 105 -2.68 -14.81 1.40
N PHE A 106 -2.57 -13.98 0.36
CA PHE A 106 -2.76 -12.53 0.49
C PHE A 106 -4.21 -12.15 0.77
N ILE A 107 -5.18 -12.83 0.13
CA ILE A 107 -6.61 -12.59 0.40
C ILE A 107 -6.96 -12.93 1.85
N ASN A 108 -6.43 -14.04 2.38
CA ASN A 108 -6.64 -14.40 3.78
C ASN A 108 -5.95 -13.42 4.73
N HIS A 109 -4.76 -12.93 4.38
CA HIS A 109 -4.08 -11.91 5.16
C HIS A 109 -4.88 -10.60 5.23
N ALA A 110 -5.41 -10.12 4.10
CA ALA A 110 -6.19 -8.88 4.04
C ALA A 110 -7.41 -8.88 4.99
N LYS A 111 -7.99 -10.04 5.28
CA LYS A 111 -9.11 -10.18 6.23
C LYS A 111 -8.76 -9.90 7.68
N VAL A 112 -7.47 -9.93 8.02
CA VAL A 112 -6.96 -9.74 9.39
C VAL A 112 -5.87 -8.67 9.47
N ASP A 113 -5.52 -8.06 8.34
CA ASP A 113 -4.51 -7.01 8.27
C ASP A 113 -5.01 -5.75 9.00
N PRO A 114 -4.34 -5.31 10.08
CA PRO A 114 -4.76 -4.13 10.84
C PRO A 114 -4.76 -2.84 10.01
N ASP A 115 -3.97 -2.77 8.92
CA ASP A 115 -3.97 -1.60 8.03
C ASP A 115 -5.35 -1.34 7.41
N PHE A 116 -6.21 -2.37 7.34
CA PHE A 116 -7.55 -2.30 6.79
C PHE A 116 -8.66 -2.18 7.83
N ASP A 117 -8.35 -2.02 9.12
CA ASP A 117 -9.38 -1.88 10.16
C ASP A 117 -10.37 -0.74 9.87
N CYS A 118 -9.89 0.37 9.29
CA CYS A 118 -10.72 1.52 8.96
C CYS A 118 -11.69 1.30 7.77
N ILE A 119 -11.45 0.27 6.94
CA ILE A 119 -12.27 -0.10 5.77
C ILE A 119 -12.89 -1.50 5.89
N ARG A 120 -12.60 -2.24 6.95
CA ARG A 120 -13.00 -3.64 7.15
C ARG A 120 -14.51 -3.85 7.02
N ASP A 121 -15.28 -2.86 7.49
CA ASP A 121 -16.73 -2.88 7.43
C ASP A 121 -17.36 -2.24 6.18
N ASP A 122 -16.56 -1.63 5.31
CA ASP A 122 -17.04 -1.05 4.05
C ASP A 122 -17.62 -2.16 3.15
N PRO A 123 -18.86 -2.00 2.63
CA PRO A 123 -19.48 -2.97 1.73
C PRO A 123 -18.60 -3.31 0.52
N ARG A 124 -17.92 -2.32 -0.06
CA ARG A 124 -17.04 -2.51 -1.22
C ARG A 124 -15.88 -3.44 -0.89
N PHE A 125 -15.29 -3.29 0.30
CA PHE A 125 -14.19 -4.16 0.76
C PHE A 125 -14.65 -5.61 0.93
N LYS A 126 -15.82 -5.81 1.55
CA LYS A 126 -16.42 -7.14 1.74
C LYS A 126 -16.77 -7.81 0.40
N GLU A 127 -17.29 -7.03 -0.56
CA GLU A 127 -17.58 -7.51 -1.90
C GLU A 127 -16.30 -7.94 -2.65
N MET A 128 -15.24 -7.13 -2.59
CA MET A 128 -13.94 -7.47 -3.19
C MET A 128 -13.35 -8.77 -2.63
N LEU A 129 -13.39 -8.95 -1.29
CA LEU A 129 -12.94 -10.18 -0.65
C LEU A 129 -13.77 -11.39 -1.10
N THR A 130 -15.09 -11.26 -1.09
CA THR A 130 -16.02 -12.33 -1.52
C THR A 130 -15.77 -12.72 -2.97
N ALA A 131 -15.55 -11.75 -3.86
CA ALA A 131 -15.24 -11.99 -5.26
C ALA A 131 -13.91 -12.73 -5.43
N ALA A 132 -12.87 -12.31 -4.70
CA ALA A 132 -11.57 -12.97 -4.73
C ALA A 132 -11.63 -14.41 -4.20
N GLU A 133 -12.38 -14.66 -3.13
CA GLU A 133 -12.60 -16.01 -2.60
C GLU A 133 -13.30 -16.92 -3.60
N ARG A 134 -14.39 -16.45 -4.23
CA ARG A 134 -15.11 -17.22 -5.25
C ARG A 134 -14.19 -17.61 -6.40
N ARG A 135 -13.37 -16.67 -6.88
CA ARG A 135 -12.38 -16.93 -7.93
C ARG A 135 -11.39 -18.02 -7.50
N LEU A 136 -10.87 -17.93 -6.27
CA LEU A 136 -9.89 -18.89 -5.76
C LEU A 136 -10.47 -20.30 -5.58
N ILE A 137 -11.75 -20.42 -5.20
CA ILE A 137 -12.47 -21.70 -5.14
C ILE A 137 -12.64 -22.28 -6.54
N SER A 138 -12.98 -21.46 -7.55
CA SER A 138 -13.17 -21.92 -8.93
C SER A 138 -11.89 -22.30 -9.67
N ALA A 139 -10.72 -21.90 -9.15
CA ALA A 139 -9.41 -22.11 -9.78
C ALA A 139 -8.64 -23.31 -9.20
N GLY A 140 -9.16 -23.95 -8.15
CA GLY A 140 -8.62 -25.16 -7.53
C GLY A 140 -9.42 -26.40 -7.90
#